data_AF-A0A2I1GQP4-F1
#
_entry.id   AF-A0A2I1GQP4-F1
#
_cell.length_a   1.000
_cell.length_b   1.000
_cell.length_c   1.000
_cell.angle_alpha   90.00
_cell.angle_beta   90.00
_cell.angle_gamma   90.00
#
_symmetry.space_group_name_H-M   'P 1'
#
loop_
_entity.id
_entity.type
_entity.pdbx_description
1 polymer ?
#
loop_
_entity_poly.entity_id
_entity_poly.type
_entity_poly.pdbx_seq_one_letter_code
_entity_poly.pdbx_strand_id
1 'polypeptide(L)'
;MARKDLQIYTEKMANQMNKKKKRIVEYQIGDLVRVFVPKIDRFSVDRPTLPCKILEKTENNKYRLGSKFGIIEVYYSANELELLGTAVFPELNEIPSNKISIIEAARLQSVGSISECL
;
A
#
# COMPACT_ATOMS: atom_id res chain seq x y z
N MET A 1 0.64 -48.52 4.05
CA MET A 1 0.99 -47.24 4.72
C MET A 1 1.52 -46.20 3.74
N ALA A 2 2.68 -46.42 3.09
CA ALA A 2 3.44 -45.40 2.34
C ALA A 2 2.67 -44.55 1.30
N ARG A 3 1.67 -45.10 0.61
CA ARG A 3 0.86 -44.34 -0.37
C ARG A 3 -0.05 -43.29 0.28
N LYS A 4 -0.60 -43.56 1.47
CA LYS A 4 -1.46 -42.61 2.19
C LYS A 4 -0.64 -41.44 2.73
N ASP A 5 0.56 -41.72 3.23
CA ASP A 5 1.44 -40.70 3.80
C ASP A 5 1.93 -39.70 2.74
N LEU A 6 2.27 -40.20 1.55
CA LEU A 6 2.58 -39.39 0.37
C LEU A 6 1.41 -38.49 -0.06
N GLN A 7 0.19 -39.01 -0.02
CA GLN A 7 -1.02 -38.27 -0.40
C GLN A 7 -1.31 -37.13 0.58
N ILE A 8 -1.21 -37.39 1.89
CA ILE A 8 -1.36 -36.40 2.96
C ILE A 8 -0.30 -35.29 2.85
N TYR A 9 0.94 -35.66 2.55
CA TYR A 9 2.02 -34.70 2.35
C TYR A 9 1.76 -33.78 1.15
N THR A 10 1.30 -34.36 0.04
CA THR A 10 0.97 -33.62 -1.19
C THR A 10 -0.19 -32.65 -0.96
N GLU A 11 -1.24 -33.08 -0.28
CA GLU A 11 -2.38 -32.22 0.10
C GLU A 11 -1.96 -31.09 1.05
N LYS A 12 -1.07 -31.35 2.01
CA LYS A 12 -0.52 -30.31 2.89
C LYS A 12 0.26 -29.26 2.09
N MET A 13 1.08 -29.67 1.13
CA MET A 13 1.82 -28.75 0.27
C MET A 13 0.90 -27.91 -0.62
N ALA A 14 -0.09 -28.55 -1.27
CA ALA A 14 -1.08 -27.86 -2.09
C ALA A 14 -1.89 -26.85 -1.26
N ASN A 15 -2.27 -27.19 -0.02
CA ASN A 15 -2.97 -26.28 0.89
C ASN A 15 -2.08 -25.12 1.35
N GLN A 16 -0.78 -25.33 1.60
CA GLN A 16 0.13 -24.23 1.91
C GLN A 16 0.33 -23.30 0.72
N MET A 17 0.39 -23.83 -0.51
CA MET A 17 0.45 -23.00 -1.73
C MET A 17 -0.86 -22.25 -1.99
N ASN A 18 -2.03 -22.88 -1.79
CA ASN A 18 -3.32 -22.20 -1.92
C ASN A 18 -3.56 -21.14 -0.84
N LYS A 19 -3.05 -21.32 0.38
CA LYS A 19 -3.05 -20.26 1.42
C LYS A 19 -2.22 -19.03 1.02
N LYS A 20 -1.25 -19.19 0.12
CA LYS A 20 -0.44 -18.10 -0.44
C LYS A 20 -1.04 -17.47 -1.70
N LYS A 21 -2.20 -17.92 -2.20
CA LYS A 21 -2.95 -17.15 -3.20
C LYS A 21 -3.41 -15.87 -2.52
N LYS A 22 -2.63 -14.79 -2.71
CA LYS A 22 -3.03 -13.43 -2.36
C LYS A 22 -4.45 -13.26 -2.89
N ARG A 23 -5.40 -12.95 -2.00
CA ARG A 23 -6.74 -12.55 -2.42
C ARG A 23 -6.56 -11.44 -3.46
N ILE A 24 -7.32 -11.54 -4.55
CA ILE A 24 -7.40 -10.44 -5.50
C ILE A 24 -8.08 -9.32 -4.72
N VAL A 25 -7.28 -8.34 -4.27
CA VAL A 25 -7.78 -7.16 -3.61
C VAL A 25 -8.04 -6.14 -4.72
N GLU A 26 -9.27 -5.66 -4.79
CA GLU A 26 -9.61 -4.53 -5.64
C GLU A 26 -9.98 -3.35 -4.76
N TYR A 27 -9.56 -2.16 -5.19
CA TYR A 27 -9.84 -0.92 -4.50
C TYR A 27 -10.79 -0.07 -5.35
N GLN A 28 -11.64 0.70 -4.69
CA GLN A 28 -12.53 1.67 -5.29
C GLN A 28 -11.93 3.07 -5.20
N ILE A 29 -12.37 3.96 -6.10
CA ILE A 29 -12.04 5.39 -6.00
C ILE A 29 -12.57 5.91 -4.66
N GLY A 30 -11.72 6.61 -3.93
CA GLY A 30 -12.01 7.11 -2.59
C GLY A 30 -11.50 6.22 -1.45
N ASP A 31 -11.13 4.96 -1.72
CA ASP A 31 -10.57 4.09 -0.69
C ASP A 31 -9.26 4.66 -0.12
N LEU A 32 -9.08 4.48 1.18
CA LEU A 32 -7.86 4.85 1.87
C LEU A 32 -6.93 3.65 1.92
N VAL A 33 -5.72 3.84 1.41
CA VAL A 33 -4.67 2.83 1.31
C VAL A 33 -3.37 3.37 1.87
N ARG A 34 -2.43 2.47 2.18
CA ARG A 34 -1.02 2.79 2.35
C ARG A 34 -0.22 2.14 1.24
N VAL A 35 0.80 2.85 0.80
CA VAL A 35 1.83 2.35 -0.10
C VAL A 35 3.14 2.24 0.66
N PHE A 36 3.91 1.18 0.41
CA PHE A 36 5.22 0.98 1.03
C PHE A 36 6.29 1.80 0.32
N VAL A 37 7.13 2.46 1.11
CA VAL A 37 8.33 3.14 0.64
C VAL A 37 9.51 2.18 0.78
N PRO A 38 10.20 1.82 -0.32
CA PRO A 38 11.34 0.92 -0.26
C PRO A 38 12.42 1.41 0.71
N LYS A 39 13.09 0.47 1.39
CA LYS A 39 14.14 0.81 2.38
C LYS A 39 15.31 1.59 1.79
N ILE A 40 15.64 1.35 0.51
CA ILE A 40 16.71 2.08 -0.19
C ILE A 40 16.41 3.58 -0.29
N ASP A 41 15.13 3.93 -0.35
CA ASP A 41 14.65 5.29 -0.54
C ASP A 41 14.24 5.94 0.79
N ARG A 42 14.55 5.28 1.91
CA ARG A 42 14.07 5.62 3.25
C ARG A 42 15.24 5.83 4.21
N PHE A 43 15.30 6.98 4.88
CA PHE A 43 16.17 7.16 6.04
C PHE A 43 15.63 6.41 7.26
N SER A 44 16.48 6.08 8.23
CA SER A 44 16.08 5.34 9.43
C SER A 44 14.90 5.96 10.19
N VAL A 45 14.76 7.28 10.12
CA VAL A 45 13.71 8.08 10.77
C VAL A 45 12.41 8.19 9.97
N ASP A 46 12.44 7.87 8.68
CA ASP A 46 11.25 8.07 7.84
C ASP A 46 10.15 7.08 8.18
N ARG A 47 8.88 7.31 7.83
CA ARG A 47 7.83 6.27 7.97
C ARG A 47 7.92 5.23 6.84
N PRO A 48 7.71 3.92 7.11
CA PRO A 48 7.78 2.86 6.09
C PRO A 48 6.68 2.96 5.03
N THR A 49 5.62 3.69 5.33
CA THR A 49 4.37 3.68 4.58
C THR A 49 3.83 5.09 4.47
N LEU A 50 3.30 5.42 3.30
CA LEU A 50 2.61 6.68 3.05
C LEU A 50 1.09 6.43 2.95
N PRO A 51 0.26 7.09 3.78
CA PRO A 51 -1.19 7.04 3.64
C PRO A 51 -1.62 7.84 2.40
N CYS A 52 -2.50 7.24 1.61
CA CYS A 52 -2.98 7.75 0.34
C CYS A 52 -4.47 7.43 0.13
N LYS A 53 -5.09 8.14 -0.81
CA LYS A 53 -6.44 7.90 -1.31
C LYS A 53 -6.39 7.47 -2.77
N ILE A 54 -7.23 6.51 -3.16
CA ILE A 54 -7.38 6.15 -4.57
C ILE A 54 -8.12 7.27 -5.30
N LEU A 55 -7.50 7.85 -6.32
CA LEU A 55 -8.12 8.90 -7.15
C LEU A 55 -8.64 8.36 -8.48
N GLU A 56 -7.95 7.37 -9.04
CA GLU A 56 -8.24 6.84 -10.37
C GLU A 56 -7.91 5.34 -10.40
N LYS A 57 -8.71 4.58 -11.16
CA LYS A 57 -8.46 3.18 -11.50
C LYS A 57 -8.42 3.05 -13.02
N THR A 58 -7.33 2.53 -13.54
CA THR A 58 -7.17 2.23 -14.97
C THR A 58 -7.77 0.86 -15.31
N GLU A 59 -8.05 0.61 -16.59
CA GLU A 59 -8.55 -0.68 -17.09
C GLU A 59 -7.63 -1.87 -16.74
N ASN A 60 -6.32 -1.59 -16.59
CA ASN A 60 -5.31 -2.59 -16.24
C ASN A 60 -5.16 -2.79 -14.72
N ASN A 61 -6.16 -2.42 -13.92
CA ASN A 61 -6.14 -2.52 -12.44
C ASN A 61 -4.92 -1.84 -11.79
N LYS A 62 -4.45 -0.74 -12.40
CA LYS A 62 -3.48 0.15 -11.78
C LYS A 62 -4.17 1.38 -11.22
N TYR A 63 -3.68 1.86 -10.08
CA TYR A 63 -4.31 2.90 -9.30
C TYR A 63 -3.44 4.14 -9.24
N ARG A 64 -4.07 5.30 -9.39
CA ARG A 64 -3.44 6.59 -9.12
C ARG A 64 -3.77 7.02 -7.71
N LEU A 65 -2.75 7.48 -6.99
CA LEU A 65 -2.82 7.78 -5.57
C LEU A 65 -2.74 9.28 -5.32
N GLY A 66 -3.54 9.75 -4.37
CA GLY A 66 -3.44 11.08 -3.78
C GLY A 66 -2.91 11.00 -2.36
N SER A 67 -1.90 11.79 -2.04
CA SER A 67 -1.41 11.99 -0.67
C SER A 67 -1.74 13.40 -0.21
N LYS A 68 -1.62 13.68 1.09
CA LYS A 68 -1.79 15.05 1.62
C LYS A 68 -0.86 16.10 0.99
N PHE A 69 0.20 15.67 0.30
CA PHE A 69 1.19 16.53 -0.32
C PHE A 69 1.02 16.67 -1.84
N GLY A 70 0.10 15.92 -2.44
CA GLY A 70 -0.10 15.92 -3.89
C GLY A 70 -0.41 14.54 -4.47
N ILE A 71 -0.61 14.53 -5.78
CA ILE A 71 -0.90 13.35 -6.59
C ILE A 71 0.42 12.62 -6.91
N ILE A 72 0.47 11.34 -6.57
CA ILE A 72 1.62 10.49 -6.88
C ILE A 72 1.72 10.30 -8.39
N GLU A 73 2.90 10.54 -8.95
CA GLU A 73 3.13 10.51 -10.39
C GLU A 73 3.03 9.11 -11.01
N VAL A 74 3.35 8.08 -10.22
CA VAL A 74 3.37 6.69 -10.66
C VAL A 74 2.07 5.97 -10.27
N TYR A 75 1.71 4.98 -11.07
CA TYR A 75 0.58 4.10 -10.80
C TYR A 75 1.04 2.84 -10.06
N TYR A 76 0.20 2.36 -9.15
CA TYR A 76 0.47 1.16 -8.36
C TYR A 76 -0.49 0.03 -8.70
N SER A 77 -0.02 -1.21 -8.59
CA SER A 77 -0.87 -2.38 -8.60
C SER A 77 -1.48 -2.62 -7.22
N ALA A 78 -2.60 -3.34 -7.14
CA ALA A 78 -3.23 -3.67 -5.86
C ALA A 78 -2.29 -4.41 -4.88
N ASN A 79 -1.32 -5.16 -5.41
CA ASN A 79 -0.37 -5.94 -4.61
C ASN A 79 0.67 -5.11 -3.86
N GLU A 80 0.82 -3.85 -4.25
CA GLU A 80 1.75 -2.87 -3.67
C GLU A 80 1.05 -1.97 -2.63
N LEU A 81 -0.25 -2.15 -2.45
CA LEU A 81 -1.10 -1.36 -1.59
C LEU A 81 -1.69 -2.22 -0.48
N GLU A 82 -1.93 -1.61 0.67
CA GLU A 82 -2.72 -2.20 1.74
C GLU A 82 -3.82 -1.23 2.16
N LEU A 83 -4.98 -1.76 2.53
CA LEU A 83 -6.06 -0.95 3.08
C LEU A 83 -5.58 -0.28 4.39
N LEU A 84 -5.88 1.01 4.53
CA LEU A 84 -5.41 1.81 5.67
C LEU A 84 -6.19 1.50 6.97
N GLY A 85 -7.33 0.79 6.86
CA GLY A 85 -8.16 0.37 7.99
C GLY A 85 -9.28 1.37 8.32
N THR A 86 -9.79 1.33 9.55
CA THR A 86 -10.89 2.20 10.03
C THR A 86 -10.43 3.55 10.58
N ALA A 87 -9.13 3.85 10.51
CA ALA A 87 -8.61 5.14 10.94
C ALA A 87 -9.05 6.25 9.97
N VAL A 88 -9.44 7.39 10.53
CA VAL A 88 -9.86 8.56 9.77
C VAL A 88 -8.62 9.40 9.45
N PHE A 89 -8.47 9.80 8.18
CA PHE A 89 -7.37 10.65 7.71
C PHE A 89 -7.96 11.92 7.09
N PRO A 90 -8.28 12.95 7.90
CA PRO A 90 -8.87 14.19 7.42
C PRO A 90 -8.02 14.87 6.35
N GLU A 91 -6.70 14.71 6.42
CA GLU A 91 -5.75 15.25 5.44
C GLU A 91 -5.85 14.63 4.04
N LEU A 92 -6.61 13.54 3.88
CA LEU A 92 -6.88 12.89 2.60
C LEU A 92 -8.27 13.25 2.02
N ASN A 93 -9.01 14.15 2.67
CA ASN A 93 -10.28 14.65 2.14
C ASN A 93 -10.06 15.57 0.94
N GLU A 94 -9.08 16.46 1.03
CA GLU A 94 -8.69 17.39 -0.02
C GLU A 94 -7.25 17.13 -0.43
N ILE A 95 -7.08 16.63 -1.66
CA ILE A 95 -5.76 16.30 -2.20
C ILE A 95 -5.28 17.46 -3.07
N PRO A 96 -4.10 18.04 -2.79
CA PRO A 96 -3.49 19.03 -3.66
C PRO A 96 -3.29 18.49 -5.09
N SER A 97 -3.51 19.33 -6.10
CA SER A 97 -3.43 18.91 -7.52
C SER A 97 -2.00 18.85 -8.06
N ASN A 98 -0.99 19.28 -7.28
CA ASN A 98 0.41 19.18 -7.68
C ASN A 98 0.83 17.71 -7.78
N LYS A 99 1.79 17.45 -8.66
CA LYS A 99 2.44 16.14 -8.78
C LYS A 99 3.58 16.04 -7.77
N ILE A 100 3.78 14.84 -7.24
CA ILE A 100 4.87 14.56 -6.29
C ILE A 100 5.35 13.11 -6.45
N SER A 101 6.65 12.90 -6.22
CA SER A 101 7.21 11.55 -6.15
C SER A 101 6.87 10.87 -4.82
N ILE A 102 6.87 9.53 -4.80
CA ILE A 102 6.62 8.79 -3.56
C ILE A 102 7.68 9.07 -2.48
N ILE A 103 8.93 9.25 -2.90
CA ILE A 103 10.08 9.50 -2.02
C ILE A 103 9.94 10.87 -1.36
N GLU A 104 9.61 11.89 -2.15
CA GLU A 104 9.44 13.25 -1.65
C GLU A 104 8.25 13.34 -0.68
N ALA A 105 7.12 12.73 -1.02
CA ALA A 105 5.96 12.67 -0.14
C ALA A 105 6.26 11.93 1.18
N ALA A 106 7.03 10.83 1.12
CA ALA A 106 7.49 10.11 2.30
C ALA A 106 8.36 10.99 3.20
N ARG A 107 9.32 11.72 2.61
CA ARG A 107 10.20 12.63 3.35
C ARG A 107 9.40 13.72 4.07
N LEU A 108 8.43 14.34 3.39
CA LEU A 108 7.57 15.37 3.98
C LEU A 108 6.72 14.80 5.12
N GLN A 109 6.25 13.55 5.01
CA GLN A 109 5.49 12.89 6.08
C GLN A 109 6.32 12.71 7.35
N SER A 110 7.60 12.38 7.19
CA SER A 110 8.53 12.17 8.30
C SER A 110 8.87 13.48 9.00
N VAL A 111 9.15 14.55 8.24
CA VAL A 111 9.44 15.88 8.79
C VAL A 111 8.25 16.44 9.57
N GLY A 112 7.03 16.28 9.04
CA GLY A 112 5.82 16.73 9.72
C GLY A 112 5.51 16.00 11.03
N SER A 113 6.15 14.85 11.29
CA SER A 113 6.02 14.13 12.57
C SER A 113 6.96 14.68 13.66
N ILE A 114 7.97 15.46 13.29
CA ILE A 114 8.99 15.98 14.22
C ILE A 114 8.50 17.26 14.92
N SER A 115 7.53 17.99 14.34
CA SER A 115 7.04 19.25 14.94
C SER A 115 5.91 19.09 15.98
N GLU A 116 5.57 17.86 16.39
CA GLU A 116 4.55 17.61 17.42
C GLU A 116 5.13 17.42 18.84
N CYS A 117 6.43 17.68 19.01
CA CYS A 117 7.05 17.82 20.34
C CYS A 117 7.50 19.27 20.51
N LEU A 118 6.66 20.06 21.21
CA LEU A 118 7.04 21.32 21.84
C LEU A 118 6.77 21.18 23.35
#